data_AF-A0A350V2S7-F1
#
_entry.id   AF-A0A350V2S7-F1
#
_cell.length_a   1.000
_cell.length_b   1.000
_cell.length_c   1.000
_cell.angle_alpha   90.00
_cell.angle_beta   90.00
_cell.angle_gamma   90.00
#
_symmetry.space_group_name_H-M   'P 1'
#
loop_
_entity.id
_entity.type
_entity.pdbx_description
1 polymer ?
#
loop_
_entity_poly.entity_id
_entity_poly.type
_entity_poly.pdbx_seq_one_letter_code
_entity_poly.pdbx_strand_id
1 'polypeptide(L)'
;ASIVIILGISWGAIGAAFLGPFVWGLLWKRTSLSGAFISSVIGLGTCLVLYFTGSSSPQAGTIGMLLSFILCPLISLFAPAKKLLPAESRT
;
A
#
# COMPACT_ATOMS: atom_id res chain seq x y z
N ALA A 1 10.65 14.83 -22.80
CA ALA A 1 9.53 14.39 -21.93
C ALA A 1 9.95 13.38 -20.85
N SER A 2 11.25 13.20 -20.59
CA SER A 2 11.76 12.07 -19.80
C SER A 2 11.64 12.29 -18.28
N ILE A 3 11.81 13.53 -17.80
CA ILE A 3 11.78 13.84 -16.36
C ILE A 3 10.39 13.62 -15.73
N VAL A 4 9.33 14.01 -16.43
CA VAL A 4 7.94 13.89 -15.93
C VAL A 4 7.53 12.43 -15.78
N ILE A 5 8.03 11.56 -16.67
CA ILE A 5 7.78 10.11 -16.64
C ILE A 5 8.44 9.49 -15.40
N ILE A 6 9.69 9.86 -15.12
CA ILE A 6 10.46 9.35 -13.97
C ILE A 6 9.86 9.89 -12.66
N LEU A 7 9.57 11.19 -12.57
CA LEU A 7 8.93 11.80 -11.42
C LEU A 7 7.56 11.16 -11.14
N GLY A 8 6.76 10.93 -12.18
CA GLY A 8 5.45 10.31 -12.06
C GLY A 8 5.51 8.88 -11.51
N ILE A 9 6.46 8.08 -11.97
CA ILE A 9 6.65 6.70 -11.48
C ILE A 9 7.18 6.67 -10.05
N SER A 10 8.19 7.46 -9.73
CA SER A 10 8.77 7.48 -8.38
C SER A 10 7.75 7.94 -7.34
N TRP A 11 6.99 8.99 -7.64
CA TRP A 11 5.94 9.48 -6.74
C TRP A 11 4.78 8.48 -6.60
N GLY A 12 4.37 7.87 -7.73
CA GLY A 12 3.35 6.82 -7.74
C GLY A 12 3.74 5.59 -6.93
N ALA A 13 5.00 5.13 -7.03
CA ALA A 13 5.51 3.99 -6.28
C ALA A 13 5.55 4.26 -4.77
N ILE A 14 6.04 5.44 -4.36
CA ILE A 14 6.07 5.84 -2.94
C ILE A 14 4.66 5.85 -2.37
N GLY A 15 3.71 6.44 -3.10
CA GLY A 15 2.33 6.47 -2.65
C GLY A 15 1.66 5.10 -2.66
N ALA A 16 1.92 4.23 -3.64
CA ALA A 16 1.40 2.86 -3.63
C ALA A 16 1.91 2.04 -2.42
N ALA A 17 3.16 2.26 -2.00
CA ALA A 17 3.72 1.62 -0.80
C ALA A 17 3.05 2.11 0.49
N PHE A 18 2.92 3.43 0.65
CA PHE A 18 2.59 4.04 1.93
C PHE A 18 1.11 4.37 2.11
N LEU A 19 0.37 4.71 1.06
CA LEU A 19 -1.01 5.21 1.15
C LEU A 19 -1.95 4.19 1.80
N GLY A 20 -1.90 2.92 1.39
CA GLY A 20 -2.73 1.85 1.93
C GLY A 20 -2.60 1.68 3.45
N PRO A 21 -1.41 1.29 3.97
CA PRO A 21 -1.21 1.09 5.39
C PRO A 21 -1.36 2.37 6.22
N PHE A 22 -0.98 3.54 5.69
CA PHE A 22 -1.07 4.80 6.41
C PHE A 22 -2.54 5.23 6.63
N VAL A 23 -3.36 5.21 5.57
CA VAL A 23 -4.76 5.64 5.69
C VAL A 23 -5.56 4.67 6.54
N TRP A 24 -5.39 3.36 6.35
CA TRP A 24 -6.12 2.36 7.15
C TRP A 24 -5.57 2.21 8.56
N GLY A 25 -4.28 2.49 8.80
CA GLY A 25 -3.72 2.60 10.14
C GLY A 25 -4.29 3.77 10.93
N LEU A 26 -4.58 4.91 10.27
CA LEU A 26 -5.16 6.09 10.90
C LEU A 26 -6.68 5.96 11.11
N LEU A 27 -7.41 5.46 10.10
CA LEU A 27 -8.87 5.45 10.10
C LEU A 27 -9.47 4.23 10.82
N TRP A 28 -8.72 3.14 11.02
CA TRP A 28 -9.27 1.88 11.52
C TRP A 28 -8.46 1.28 12.68
N LYS A 29 -9.06 1.25 13.88
CA LYS A 29 -8.40 0.72 15.11
C LYS A 29 -8.11 -0.79 15.09
N ARG A 30 -8.60 -1.52 14.07
CA ARG A 30 -8.46 -2.99 13.93
C ARG A 30 -7.49 -3.41 12.82
N THR A 31 -6.67 -2.50 12.32
CA THR A 31 -5.73 -2.78 11.24
C THR A 31 -4.65 -3.77 11.69
N SER A 32 -4.55 -4.89 11.00
CA SER A 32 -3.54 -5.92 11.24
C SER A 32 -2.17 -5.49 10.70
N LEU A 33 -1.10 -5.71 11.46
CA LEU A 33 0.28 -5.45 11.04
C LEU A 33 0.61 -6.25 9.77
N SER A 34 0.13 -7.49 9.67
CA SER A 34 0.24 -8.31 8.46
C SER A 34 -0.55 -7.72 7.29
N GLY A 35 -1.74 -7.17 7.55
CA GLY A 35 -2.58 -6.55 6.51
C GLY A 35 -1.94 -5.29 5.93
N ALA A 36 -1.31 -4.48 6.76
CA ALA A 36 -0.54 -3.29 6.35
C ALA A 36 0.68 -3.65 5.50
N PHE A 37 1.41 -4.72 5.87
CA PHE A 37 2.59 -5.15 5.12
C PHE A 37 2.23 -5.76 3.77
N ILE A 38 1.21 -6.62 3.73
CA ILE A 38 0.76 -7.28 2.50
C ILE A 38 0.17 -6.26 1.52
N SER A 39 -0.64 -5.29 1.99
CA SER A 39 -1.20 -4.26 1.11
C SER A 39 -0.12 -3.34 0.52
N SER A 40 0.89 -2.98 1.31
CA SER A 40 2.05 -2.21 0.85
C SER A 40 2.84 -2.94 -0.24
N VAL A 41 3.17 -4.22 -0.01
CA VAL A 41 3.93 -5.03 -0.98
C VAL A 41 3.12 -5.29 -2.25
N ILE A 42 1.83 -5.60 -2.15
CA ILE A 42 0.98 -5.85 -3.32
C ILE A 42 0.72 -4.55 -4.11
N GLY A 43 0.49 -3.43 -3.43
CA GLY A 43 0.34 -2.12 -4.07
C GLY A 43 1.58 -1.70 -4.84
N LEU A 44 2.76 -1.84 -4.22
CA LEU A 44 4.04 -1.53 -4.85
C LEU A 44 4.35 -2.51 -5.98
N GLY A 45 4.15 -3.81 -5.75
CA GLY A 45 4.35 -4.86 -6.75
C GLY A 45 3.48 -4.64 -7.99
N THR A 46 2.21 -4.28 -7.80
CA THR A 46 1.31 -3.99 -8.93
C THR A 46 1.73 -2.74 -9.69
N CYS A 47 2.17 -1.69 -8.97
CA CYS A 47 2.70 -0.47 -9.60
C CYS A 47 3.92 -0.78 -10.48
N LEU A 48 4.87 -1.62 -10.01
CA LEU A 48 6.03 -2.03 -10.79
C LEU A 48 5.67 -2.93 -11.97
N VAL A 49 4.83 -3.95 -11.75
CA VAL A 49 4.39 -4.88 -12.80
C VAL A 49 3.75 -4.11 -13.96
N LEU A 50 2.90 -3.13 -13.63
CA LEU A 50 2.15 -2.35 -14.62
C LEU A 50 3.02 -1.35 -15.38
N TYR A 51 4.09 -0.85 -14.74
CA TYR A 51 5.14 -0.08 -15.41
C TYR A 51 5.93 -0.94 -16.40
N PHE A 52 6.32 -2.16 -15.99
CA PHE A 52 7.04 -3.10 -16.86
C PHE A 52 6.18 -3.62 -18.03
N THR A 53 4.85 -3.68 -17.89
CA THR A 53 3.93 -4.04 -19.00
C THR A 53 3.68 -2.91 -20.00
N GLY A 54 4.26 -1.71 -19.80
CA GLY A 54 4.22 -0.62 -20.78
C GLY A 54 3.05 0.35 -20.62
N SER A 55 2.42 0.41 -19.44
CA SER A 55 1.38 1.42 -19.15
C SER A 55 1.97 2.81 -18.97
N SER A 56 1.20 3.86 -19.29
CA SER A 56 1.60 5.26 -19.06
C SER A 56 2.04 5.48 -17.61
N SER A 57 3.22 6.09 -17.40
CA SER A 57 3.84 6.35 -16.07
C SER A 57 2.86 6.75 -14.95
N PRO A 58 1.95 7.73 -15.15
CA PRO A 58 1.03 8.17 -14.11
C PRO A 58 -0.11 7.19 -13.81
N GLN A 59 -0.51 6.41 -14.82
CA GLN A 59 -1.62 5.47 -14.73
C GLN A 59 -1.22 4.25 -13.91
N ALA A 60 0.02 3.79 -14.04
CA ALA A 60 0.59 2.72 -13.23
C ALA A 60 0.60 3.07 -11.73
N GLY A 61 1.01 4.30 -11.40
CA GLY A 61 1.04 4.80 -10.03
C GLY A 61 -0.33 4.89 -9.37
N THR A 62 -1.31 5.45 -10.08
CA THR A 62 -2.68 5.60 -9.55
C THR A 62 -3.37 4.26 -9.33
N ILE A 63 -3.17 3.28 -10.22
CA ILE A 63 -3.72 1.93 -10.05
C ILE A 63 -3.06 1.21 -8.87
N GLY A 64 -1.74 1.33 -8.70
CA GLY A 64 -1.03 0.78 -7.55
C GLY A 64 -1.51 1.36 -6.21
N MET A 65 -1.74 2.68 -6.16
CA MET A 65 -2.32 3.37 -5.00
C MET A 65 -3.73 2.88 -4.67
N LEU A 66 -4.61 2.79 -5.67
CA LEU A 66 -5.99 2.31 -5.49
C LEU A 66 -6.03 0.86 -5.01
N LEU A 67 -5.17 0.00 -5.59
CA LEU A 67 -5.06 -1.39 -5.16
C LEU A 67 -4.57 -1.48 -3.72
N SER A 68 -3.49 -0.79 -3.35
CA SER A 68 -2.99 -0.74 -1.97
C SER A 68 -4.09 -0.31 -0.99
N PHE A 69 -4.90 0.66 -1.39
CA PHE A 69 -6.01 1.19 -0.60
C PHE A 69 -7.18 0.22 -0.43
N ILE A 70 -7.53 -0.56 -1.46
CA ILE A 70 -8.63 -1.54 -1.43
C ILE A 70 -8.20 -2.87 -0.79
N LEU A 71 -6.95 -3.27 -0.99
CA LEU A 71 -6.40 -4.50 -0.41
C LEU A 71 -6.24 -4.41 1.11
N CYS A 72 -5.86 -3.26 1.64
CA CYS A 72 -5.69 -3.09 3.08
C CYS A 72 -6.96 -3.41 3.92
N PRO A 73 -8.16 -2.88 3.61
CA PRO A 73 -9.39 -3.23 4.32
C PRO A 73 -9.83 -4.65 4.00
N LEU A 74 -9.65 -5.11 2.76
CA LEU A 74 -10.04 -6.46 2.34
C LEU A 74 -9.26 -7.52 3.14
N ILE A 75 -7.95 -7.34 3.27
CA ILE A 75 -7.08 -8.22 4.07
C ILE A 75 -7.33 -8.01 5.55
N SER A 76 -7.52 -6.77 6.03
CA SER A 76 -7.81 -6.53 7.45
C SER A 76 -9.15 -7.11 7.91
N LEU A 77 -10.11 -7.28 6.99
CA LEU A 77 -11.40 -7.90 7.25
C LEU A 77 -11.29 -9.44 7.29
N PHE A 78 -10.55 -10.04 6.34
CA PHE A 78 -10.36 -11.49 6.26
C PHE A 78 -9.29 -12.04 7.22
N ALA A 79 -8.27 -11.24 7.54
CA ALA A 79 -7.20 -11.56 8.49
C ALA A 79 -7.26 -10.59 9.67
N PRO A 80 -8.23 -10.75 10.60
CA PRO A 80 -8.33 -9.90 11.78
C PRO A 80 -7.02 -9.98 12.56
N ALA A 81 -6.48 -8.81 12.90
CA ALA A 81 -5.24 -8.66 13.64
C ALA A 81 -5.13 -9.70 14.75
N LYS A 82 -4.13 -10.59 14.67
CA LYS A 82 -3.70 -11.31 15.86
C LYS A 82 -3.27 -10.22 16.83
N LYS A 83 -3.98 -10.12 17.95
CA LYS A 83 -3.67 -9.23 19.06
C LYS A 83 -2.30 -9.64 19.59
N LEU A 84 -1.23 -9.10 19.00
CA LEU A 84 0.08 -9.11 19.65
C LEU A 84 -0.13 -8.27 20.91
N LEU A 85 0.13 -8.90 22.04
CA LEU A 85 -0.15 -8.40 23.38
C LEU A 85 0.26 -6.93 23.51
N PRO A 86 -0.55 -6.09 24.20
CA PRO A 86 -0.25 -4.68 24.38
C PRO A 86 1.18 -4.50 24.91
N ALA A 87 1.92 -3.59 24.28
CA ALA A 87 3.27 -3.19 24.68
C ALA A 87 3.32 -2.52 26.07
N GLU A 88 2.19 -2.42 26.77
CA GLU A 88 2.05 -2.01 28.17
C GLU A 88 2.31 -3.21 29.12
N SER A 89 3.42 -3.91 28.91
CA SER A 89 3.97 -4.89 29.87
C SER A 89 5.49 -4.93 29.86
N ARG A 90 6.14 -3.98 29.17
CA ARG A 90 7.55 -3.68 29.38
C ARG A 90 7.67 -2.27 29.92
N THR A 91 7.60 -2.21 31.26
CA THR A 91 8.30 -1.27 32.17
C THR A 91 8.22 0.22 31.86
#